data_AF-A0A837CK03-F1
#
_entry.id   AF-A0A837CK03-F1
#
_cell.length_a   1.000
_cell.length_b   1.000
_cell.length_c   1.000
_cell.angle_alpha   90.00
_cell.angle_beta   90.00
_cell.angle_gamma   90.00
#
_symmetry.space_group_name_H-M   'P 1'
#
loop_
_entity.id
_entity.type
_entity.pdbx_description
1 polymer ?
#
loop_
_entity_poly.entity_id
_entity_poly.type
_entity_poly.pdbx_seq_one_letter_code
_entity_poly.pdbx_strand_id
1 'polypeptide(L)'
;MTDDTHAKLDNLLRSANIRLGRIQRNRLAWPVDRYGAPTLGGHYEGLRHGGVIVLTEPPSGAAAELFYRSLHSGCAVVIPFGENPGFDFLKSKLTEFGTVSPSAEGPHELWWGGIGWSKLSASADGATIRPRIVSYYPFGSDPDDIRSLRRSLDELELDSHIEPVAAELGEQVLCFEKAEFLARMWQRYSEPLLFVEAGATLCEAPLLPSALGCDVALHKWNRWEMSARTLYLGRTARAGQLLRSWHHLAASYPSIWDGYLLDQAWGLTSSEGPLDTVWLPRSYHAMKGDLAAARATILHSEQTTTTSLGPDPGFAGLVRAARRAGRTGARDAFMVMTSEAANENGVAVILRDIEANDARAVAATVEAVTGAFAADCGGYKRFELSLCALKDDLGAAQAAAQQARYRILEIAPGQSIPRDFFAAHAHHPADHAVMTARHPFP
;
A
#
# COMPACT_ATOMS: atom_id res chain seq x y z
N MET A 1 -2.55 19.22 -24.58
CA MET A 1 -2.68 19.72 -23.19
C MET A 1 -1.83 18.93 -22.19
N THR A 2 -1.51 17.67 -22.46
CA THR A 2 -0.74 16.77 -21.58
C THR A 2 0.70 17.22 -21.35
N ASP A 3 1.44 17.59 -22.39
CA ASP A 3 2.89 17.86 -22.29
C ASP A 3 3.23 19.08 -21.41
N ASP A 4 2.47 20.17 -21.56
CA ASP A 4 2.62 21.36 -20.70
C ASP A 4 2.22 21.07 -19.25
N THR A 5 1.29 20.15 -19.03
CA THR A 5 0.84 19.76 -17.68
C THR A 5 1.88 18.87 -16.98
N HIS A 6 2.51 17.95 -17.72
CA HIS A 6 3.61 17.13 -17.19
C HIS A 6 4.88 17.96 -16.95
N ALA A 7 5.19 18.93 -17.81
CA ALA A 7 6.28 19.88 -17.56
C ALA A 7 6.05 20.72 -16.29
N LYS A 8 4.80 21.14 -16.03
CA LYS A 8 4.41 21.80 -14.78
C LYS A 8 4.60 20.90 -13.56
N LEU A 9 4.25 19.61 -13.67
CA LEU A 9 4.48 18.64 -12.60
C LEU A 9 5.99 18.53 -12.28
N ASP A 10 6.84 18.35 -13.29
CA ASP A 10 8.29 18.22 -13.09
C ASP A 10 8.92 19.50 -12.50
N ASN A 11 8.44 20.67 -12.91
CA ASN A 11 8.87 21.95 -12.34
C ASN A 11 8.44 22.07 -10.87
N LEU A 12 7.21 21.68 -10.54
CA LEU A 12 6.69 21.70 -9.17
C LEU A 12 7.50 20.77 -8.27
N LEU A 13 7.71 19.51 -8.66
CA LEU A 13 8.50 18.54 -7.88
C LEU A 13 9.93 19.03 -7.65
N ARG A 14 10.58 19.60 -8.67
CA ARG A 14 11.93 20.18 -8.55
C ARG A 14 11.95 21.38 -7.60
N SER A 15 11.02 22.32 -7.76
CA SER A 15 10.94 23.51 -6.91
C SER A 15 10.68 23.17 -5.43
N ALA A 16 9.95 22.09 -5.18
CA ALA A 16 9.64 21.60 -3.86
C ALA A 16 10.69 20.61 -3.32
N ASN A 17 11.78 20.33 -4.05
CA ASN A 17 12.79 19.33 -3.70
C ASN A 17 12.19 17.96 -3.32
N ILE A 18 11.22 17.49 -4.11
CA ILE A 18 10.56 16.20 -3.90
C ILE A 18 11.20 15.17 -4.80
N ARG A 19 11.79 14.13 -4.20
CA ARG A 19 12.34 12.99 -4.94
C ARG A 19 11.33 11.84 -5.02
N LEU A 20 10.80 11.62 -6.22
CA LEU A 20 9.94 10.47 -6.53
C LEU A 20 10.65 9.48 -7.44
N GLY A 21 10.48 8.19 -7.15
CA GLY A 21 10.92 7.10 -8.01
C GLY A 21 10.04 6.98 -9.26
N ARG A 22 10.46 6.16 -10.23
CA ARG A 22 9.74 6.04 -11.52
C ARG A 22 8.26 5.66 -11.34
N ILE A 23 7.96 4.66 -10.51
CA ILE A 23 6.58 4.19 -10.29
C ILE A 23 5.71 5.27 -9.63
N GLN A 24 6.26 6.00 -8.66
CA GLN A 24 5.56 7.10 -7.99
C GLN A 24 5.26 8.25 -8.96
N ARG A 25 6.20 8.60 -9.83
CA ARG A 25 5.98 9.61 -10.89
C ARG A 25 4.89 9.17 -11.86
N ASN A 26 4.92 7.92 -12.31
CA ASN A 26 3.88 7.37 -13.19
C ASN A 26 2.51 7.43 -12.53
N ARG A 27 2.41 7.02 -11.25
CA ARG A 27 1.18 7.12 -10.49
C ARG A 27 0.73 8.57 -10.32
N LEU A 28 1.62 9.54 -10.16
CA LEU A 28 1.28 10.95 -10.03
C LEU A 28 0.89 11.62 -11.37
N ALA A 29 1.45 11.18 -12.48
CA ALA A 29 1.04 11.65 -13.81
C ALA A 29 -0.43 11.33 -14.10
N TRP A 30 -0.90 10.15 -13.67
CA TRP A 30 -2.28 9.71 -13.88
C TRP A 30 -3.36 10.64 -13.30
N PRO A 31 -3.35 11.03 -12.00
CA PRO A 31 -4.31 11.97 -11.47
C PRO A 31 -4.11 13.36 -12.07
N VAL A 32 -2.89 13.74 -12.49
CA VAL A 32 -2.67 15.02 -13.20
C VAL A 32 -3.42 15.03 -14.54
N ASP A 33 -3.41 13.92 -15.29
CA ASP A 33 -4.15 13.80 -16.55
C ASP A 33 -5.67 13.85 -16.35
N ARG A 34 -6.19 13.37 -15.22
CA ARG A 34 -7.63 13.28 -14.95
C ARG A 34 -8.19 14.49 -14.19
N TYR A 35 -7.44 15.01 -13.23
CA TYR A 35 -7.85 16.09 -12.35
C TYR A 35 -7.38 17.46 -12.85
N GLY A 36 -6.28 17.51 -13.60
CA GLY A 36 -5.68 18.74 -14.09
C GLY A 36 -4.34 19.05 -13.42
N ALA A 37 -3.78 20.21 -13.77
CA ALA A 37 -2.44 20.62 -13.35
C ALA A 37 -2.26 20.56 -11.82
N PRO A 38 -1.09 20.07 -11.34
CA PRO A 38 -0.82 20.03 -9.92
C PRO A 38 -0.52 21.43 -9.36
N THR A 39 -0.94 21.66 -8.12
CA THR A 39 -0.59 22.84 -7.34
C THR A 39 0.03 22.41 -6.01
N LEU A 40 0.97 23.20 -5.50
CA LEU A 40 1.53 22.98 -4.17
C LEU A 40 0.52 23.52 -3.14
N GLY A 41 0.13 22.69 -2.18
CA GLY A 41 -0.88 23.05 -1.19
C GLY A 41 -0.41 24.12 -0.21
N GLY A 42 -1.38 24.88 0.32
CA GLY A 42 -1.16 26.04 1.21
C GLY A 42 -2.05 27.25 0.85
N HIS A 43 -2.54 27.31 -0.38
CA HIS A 43 -3.42 28.39 -0.85
C HIS A 43 -4.82 27.86 -1.20
N TYR A 44 -5.80 28.22 -0.36
CA TYR A 44 -7.21 27.82 -0.50
C TYR A 44 -7.89 28.38 -1.76
N GLU A 45 -7.32 29.42 -2.38
CA GLU A 45 -7.92 30.10 -3.54
C GLU A 45 -7.91 29.27 -4.83
N GLY A 46 -6.95 28.35 -4.98
CA GLY A 46 -6.82 27.48 -6.16
C GLY A 46 -7.81 26.31 -6.22
N LEU A 47 -8.54 26.05 -5.13
CA LEU A 47 -9.42 24.87 -4.99
C LEU A 47 -10.76 25.01 -5.72
N ARG A 48 -11.09 26.20 -6.23
CA ARG A 48 -12.37 26.45 -6.92
C ARG A 48 -12.48 25.76 -8.29
N HIS A 49 -11.36 25.40 -8.91
CA HIS A 49 -11.33 24.86 -10.27
C HIS A 49 -11.04 23.34 -10.32
N GLY A 50 -10.93 22.67 -9.17
CA GLY A 50 -10.43 21.30 -9.10
C GLY A 50 -8.94 21.20 -9.44
N GLY A 51 -8.39 19.98 -9.43
CA GLY A 51 -6.97 19.74 -9.73
C GLY A 51 -6.32 18.74 -8.79
N VAL A 52 -5.01 18.54 -8.98
CA VAL A 52 -4.17 17.78 -8.07
C VAL A 52 -3.54 18.75 -7.07
N ILE A 53 -3.63 18.44 -5.78
CA ILE A 53 -3.07 19.26 -4.70
C ILE A 53 -1.97 18.45 -4.02
N VAL A 54 -0.73 18.91 -4.09
CA VAL A 54 0.44 18.26 -3.51
C VAL A 54 0.75 18.91 -2.16
N LEU A 55 0.60 18.16 -1.07
CA LEU A 55 0.86 18.63 0.30
C LEU A 55 2.22 18.11 0.78
N THR A 56 3.19 19.00 0.99
CA THR A 56 4.52 18.63 1.52
C THR A 56 4.63 18.79 3.03
N GLU A 57 3.76 19.61 3.63
CA GLU A 57 3.74 19.86 5.07
C GLU A 57 2.42 19.39 5.70
N PRO A 58 2.46 18.77 6.89
CA PRO A 58 1.26 18.36 7.59
C PRO A 58 0.49 19.60 8.09
N PRO A 59 -0.81 19.75 7.73
CA PRO A 59 -1.62 20.84 8.27
C PRO A 59 -1.93 20.62 9.76
N SER A 60 -2.07 21.71 10.51
CA SER A 60 -2.66 21.65 11.85
C SER A 60 -4.09 21.10 11.80
N GLY A 61 -4.63 20.61 12.92
CA GLY A 61 -5.99 20.05 12.95
C GLY A 61 -7.07 21.01 12.43
N ALA A 62 -6.97 22.30 12.75
CA ALA A 62 -7.89 23.33 12.24
C ALA A 62 -7.70 23.59 10.74
N ALA A 63 -6.45 23.66 10.27
CA ALA A 63 -6.16 23.83 8.84
C ALA A 63 -6.60 22.62 8.01
N ALA A 64 -6.44 21.41 8.55
CA ALA A 64 -6.89 20.17 7.92
C ALA A 64 -8.42 20.13 7.77
N GLU A 65 -9.16 20.61 8.77
CA GLU A 65 -10.62 20.71 8.70
C GLU A 65 -11.08 21.73 7.65
N LEU A 66 -10.46 22.91 7.60
CA LEU A 66 -10.74 23.92 6.58
C LEU A 66 -10.41 23.41 5.18
N PHE A 67 -9.25 22.75 5.04
CA PHE A 67 -8.82 22.14 3.79
C PHE A 67 -9.81 21.08 3.34
N TYR A 68 -10.19 20.13 4.20
CA TYR A 68 -11.18 19.10 3.88
C TYR A 68 -12.51 19.70 3.38
N ARG A 69 -13.03 20.74 4.05
CA ARG A 69 -14.29 21.40 3.66
C ARG A 69 -14.22 22.14 2.33
N SER A 70 -13.02 22.53 1.90
CA SER A 70 -12.81 23.22 0.64
C SER A 70 -12.63 22.29 -0.57
N LEU A 71 -12.42 20.99 -0.34
CA LEU A 71 -12.31 20.02 -1.41
C LEU A 71 -13.68 19.70 -2.04
N HIS A 72 -13.66 19.26 -3.29
CA HIS A 72 -14.83 18.70 -3.98
C HIS A 72 -14.40 17.47 -4.82
N SER A 73 -15.34 16.80 -5.49
CA SER A 73 -15.05 15.60 -6.31
C SER A 73 -14.12 15.84 -7.50
N GLY A 74 -13.87 17.11 -7.84
CA GLY A 74 -12.92 17.53 -8.87
C GLY A 74 -11.49 17.69 -8.35
N CYS A 75 -11.23 17.39 -7.08
CA CYS A 75 -9.90 17.48 -6.46
C CYS A 75 -9.33 16.09 -6.16
N ALA A 76 -8.02 15.94 -6.35
CA ALA A 76 -7.22 14.85 -5.79
C ALA A 76 -6.12 15.45 -4.91
N VAL A 77 -5.86 14.79 -3.78
CA VAL A 77 -4.82 15.16 -2.82
C VAL A 77 -3.70 14.15 -2.91
N VAL A 78 -2.46 14.63 -2.96
CA VAL A 78 -1.24 13.83 -3.03
C VAL A 78 -0.32 14.25 -1.91
N ILE A 79 0.22 13.27 -1.18
CA ILE A 79 1.17 13.45 -0.09
C ILE A 79 2.42 12.63 -0.44
N PRO A 80 3.54 13.26 -0.83
CA PRO A 80 4.76 12.56 -1.22
C PRO A 80 5.53 11.97 -0.03
N PHE A 81 5.23 12.41 1.19
CA PHE A 81 5.82 11.93 2.45
C PHE A 81 4.74 11.23 3.30
N GLY A 82 4.01 10.31 2.66
CA GLY A 82 2.85 9.62 3.22
C GLY A 82 3.17 8.79 4.46
N GLU A 83 4.43 8.48 4.72
CA GLU A 83 4.88 7.77 5.91
C GLU A 83 4.91 8.63 7.18
N ASN A 84 4.86 9.97 7.04
CA ASN A 84 4.95 10.88 8.17
C ASN A 84 3.62 10.94 8.95
N PRO A 85 3.65 10.74 10.29
CA PRO A 85 2.50 10.81 11.19
C PRO A 85 1.66 12.07 11.11
N GLY A 86 2.29 13.22 10.86
CA GLY A 86 1.64 14.52 10.91
C GLY A 86 0.48 14.64 9.92
N PHE A 87 0.48 13.83 8.86
CA PHE A 87 -0.60 13.80 7.88
C PHE A 87 -1.79 12.92 8.28
N ASP A 88 -1.66 12.09 9.31
CA ASP A 88 -2.66 11.04 9.61
C ASP A 88 -4.02 11.62 9.96
N PHE A 89 -4.07 12.78 10.63
CA PHE A 89 -5.33 13.49 10.90
C PHE A 89 -6.06 13.86 9.60
N LEU A 90 -5.35 14.41 8.61
CA LEU A 90 -5.94 14.75 7.32
C LEU A 90 -6.35 13.49 6.54
N LYS A 91 -5.46 12.49 6.43
CA LYS A 91 -5.74 11.22 5.74
C LYS A 91 -7.00 10.55 6.31
N SER A 92 -7.21 10.62 7.63
CA SER A 92 -8.38 10.03 8.30
C SER A 92 -9.74 10.62 7.89
N LYS A 93 -9.73 11.83 7.33
CA LYS A 93 -10.92 12.54 6.81
C LYS A 93 -11.15 12.29 5.32
N LEU A 94 -10.10 11.92 4.60
CA LEU A 94 -10.16 11.71 3.16
C LEU A 94 -10.49 10.25 2.83
N THR A 95 -11.05 10.05 1.65
CA THR A 95 -11.09 8.74 1.01
C THR A 95 -9.72 8.49 0.42
N GLU A 96 -9.06 7.44 0.90
CA GLU A 96 -7.80 6.97 0.34
C GLU A 96 -8.05 6.29 -1.01
N PHE A 97 -7.31 6.71 -2.05
CA PHE A 97 -7.39 6.09 -3.37
C PHE A 97 -6.32 5.02 -3.58
N GLY A 98 -5.11 5.27 -3.07
CA GLY A 98 -4.02 4.32 -3.18
C GLY A 98 -2.73 4.83 -2.59
N THR A 99 -1.71 3.99 -2.70
CA THR A 99 -0.34 4.29 -2.29
C THR A 99 0.68 3.66 -3.21
N VAL A 100 1.85 4.29 -3.30
CA VAL A 100 3.05 3.66 -3.90
C VAL A 100 4.14 3.60 -2.85
N SER A 101 4.55 2.37 -2.54
CA SER A 101 5.52 2.08 -1.48
C SER A 101 6.92 2.62 -1.80
N PRO A 102 7.79 2.78 -0.77
CA PRO A 102 9.11 3.36 -0.95
C PRO A 102 10.06 2.46 -1.75
N SER A 103 11.12 3.07 -2.27
CA SER A 103 12.22 2.40 -2.96
C SER A 103 13.49 3.24 -2.90
N ALA A 104 14.64 2.70 -3.25
CA ALA A 104 15.90 3.45 -3.27
C ALA A 104 15.84 4.75 -4.13
N GLU A 105 15.06 4.75 -5.21
CA GLU A 105 14.92 5.92 -6.10
C GLU A 105 13.92 6.97 -5.60
N GLY A 106 12.90 6.52 -4.88
CA GLY A 106 11.83 7.32 -4.28
C GLY A 106 11.56 6.77 -2.89
N PRO A 107 12.34 7.19 -1.88
CA PRO A 107 12.45 6.50 -0.60
C PRO A 107 11.29 6.79 0.36
N HIS A 108 10.29 7.54 -0.11
CA HIS A 108 9.09 7.90 0.63
C HIS A 108 7.89 7.06 0.19
N GLU A 109 6.85 7.02 1.01
CA GLU A 109 5.56 6.46 0.60
C GLU A 109 4.73 7.56 -0.08
N LEU A 110 4.36 7.37 -1.35
CA LEU A 110 3.43 8.27 -2.01
C LEU A 110 2.00 7.87 -1.63
N TRP A 111 1.27 8.78 -1.00
CA TRP A 111 -0.16 8.60 -0.69
C TRP A 111 -1.02 9.50 -1.58
N TRP A 112 -2.18 9.01 -2.01
CA TRP A 112 -3.14 9.83 -2.76
C TRP A 112 -4.60 9.48 -2.47
N GLY A 113 -5.46 10.49 -2.52
CA GLY A 113 -6.86 10.39 -2.10
C GLY A 113 -7.71 11.62 -2.44
N GLY A 114 -8.91 11.72 -1.87
CA GLY A 114 -9.83 12.84 -2.10
C GLY A 114 -11.15 12.68 -1.35
N ILE A 115 -12.20 13.40 -1.75
CA ILE A 115 -13.53 13.27 -1.11
C ILE A 115 -14.28 12.00 -1.54
N GLY A 116 -14.01 11.47 -2.74
CA GLY A 116 -14.65 10.24 -3.19
C GLY A 116 -14.30 9.84 -4.62
N TRP A 117 -14.79 8.68 -5.05
CA TRP A 117 -14.39 7.99 -6.28
C TRP A 117 -15.13 8.42 -7.54
N SER A 118 -16.15 9.28 -7.45
CA SER A 118 -17.10 9.53 -8.55
C SER A 118 -16.45 9.93 -9.87
N LYS A 119 -15.43 10.80 -9.82
CA LYS A 119 -14.69 11.21 -11.03
C LYS A 119 -13.85 10.08 -11.64
N LEU A 120 -13.36 9.16 -10.81
CA LEU A 120 -12.54 8.03 -11.25
C LEU A 120 -13.39 6.92 -11.85
N SER A 121 -14.52 6.60 -11.20
CA SER A 121 -15.47 5.62 -11.68
C SER A 121 -15.97 5.96 -13.08
N ALA A 122 -16.36 7.22 -13.33
CA ALA A 122 -16.80 7.68 -14.66
C ALA A 122 -15.70 7.64 -15.74
N SER A 123 -14.43 7.53 -15.34
CA SER A 123 -13.28 7.55 -16.25
C SER A 123 -12.78 6.15 -16.64
N ALA A 124 -13.27 5.12 -15.93
CA ALA A 124 -12.85 3.73 -16.09
C ALA A 124 -13.40 3.08 -17.37
N ASP A 125 -14.48 3.64 -17.93
CA ASP A 125 -15.13 3.13 -19.15
C ASP A 125 -14.20 3.19 -20.39
N GLY A 126 -13.15 4.01 -20.35
CA GLY A 126 -12.14 4.10 -21.40
C GLY A 126 -10.98 3.10 -21.29
N ALA A 127 -11.03 2.15 -20.35
CA ALA A 127 -9.97 1.15 -20.19
C ALA A 127 -9.89 0.23 -21.41
N THR A 128 -8.73 0.20 -22.07
CA THR A 128 -8.48 -0.67 -23.23
C THR A 128 -8.07 -2.09 -22.83
N ILE A 129 -7.53 -2.25 -21.63
CA ILE A 129 -7.15 -3.55 -21.07
C ILE A 129 -8.27 -3.98 -20.12
N ARG A 130 -8.86 -5.14 -20.39
CA ARG A 130 -9.85 -5.77 -19.52
C ARG A 130 -9.17 -6.89 -18.73
N PRO A 131 -9.41 -7.00 -17.41
CA PRO A 131 -8.91 -8.13 -16.64
C PRO A 131 -9.72 -9.38 -16.96
N ARG A 132 -9.07 -10.55 -16.99
CA ARG A 132 -9.81 -11.82 -16.95
C ARG A 132 -10.38 -12.01 -15.55
N ILE A 133 -11.68 -12.26 -15.48
CA ILE A 133 -12.34 -12.57 -14.21
C ILE A 133 -12.03 -14.02 -13.85
N VAL A 134 -11.44 -14.22 -12.67
CA VAL A 134 -11.13 -15.57 -12.18
C VAL A 134 -11.91 -15.86 -10.91
N SER A 135 -12.45 -17.06 -10.81
CA SER A 135 -13.18 -17.50 -9.62
C SER A 135 -13.01 -19.00 -9.44
N TYR A 136 -13.33 -19.49 -8.25
CA TYR A 136 -13.43 -20.91 -7.98
C TYR A 136 -14.64 -21.17 -7.09
N TYR A 137 -15.07 -22.42 -7.06
CA TYR A 137 -16.05 -22.92 -6.09
C TYR A 137 -15.57 -24.27 -5.55
N PRO A 138 -15.90 -24.64 -4.30
CA PRO A 138 -15.52 -25.95 -3.78
C PRO A 138 -16.08 -27.09 -4.64
N PHE A 139 -15.30 -28.16 -4.80
CA PHE A 139 -15.76 -29.34 -5.52
C PHE A 139 -16.95 -29.98 -4.78
N GLY A 140 -18.04 -30.25 -5.50
CA GLY A 140 -19.26 -30.80 -4.91
C GLY A 140 -20.27 -29.75 -4.40
N SER A 141 -19.94 -28.45 -4.49
CA SER A 141 -20.88 -27.36 -4.20
C SER A 141 -22.08 -27.33 -5.16
N ASP A 142 -23.15 -26.66 -4.74
CA ASP A 142 -24.35 -26.48 -5.54
C ASP A 142 -23.99 -25.65 -6.80
N PRO A 143 -24.31 -26.12 -8.02
CA PRO A 143 -24.16 -25.33 -9.24
C PRO A 143 -24.81 -23.94 -9.18
N ASP A 144 -25.77 -23.73 -8.29
CA ASP A 144 -26.46 -22.45 -8.06
C ASP A 144 -25.54 -21.40 -7.45
N ASP A 145 -24.52 -21.81 -6.68
CA ASP A 145 -23.59 -20.92 -5.98
C ASP A 145 -22.79 -20.03 -6.93
N ILE A 146 -22.50 -20.53 -8.13
CA ILE A 146 -21.73 -19.81 -9.17
C ILE A 146 -22.61 -19.24 -10.29
N ARG A 147 -23.90 -19.59 -10.31
CA ARG A 147 -24.81 -19.30 -11.42
C ARG A 147 -24.96 -17.80 -11.66
N SER A 148 -25.09 -17.02 -10.58
CA SER A 148 -25.29 -15.57 -10.68
C SER A 148 -24.06 -14.87 -11.25
N LEU A 149 -22.85 -15.28 -10.82
CA LEU A 149 -21.61 -14.75 -11.35
C LEU A 149 -21.46 -15.05 -12.85
N ARG A 150 -21.62 -16.32 -13.25
CA ARG A 150 -21.55 -16.74 -14.67
C ARG A 150 -22.51 -15.94 -15.54
N ARG A 151 -23.78 -15.81 -15.13
CA ARG A 151 -24.77 -15.03 -15.86
C ARG A 151 -24.34 -13.59 -16.06
N SER A 152 -23.91 -12.92 -14.98
CA SER A 152 -23.47 -11.52 -15.09
C SER A 152 -22.20 -11.34 -15.93
N LEU A 153 -21.31 -12.33 -15.96
CA LEU A 153 -20.13 -12.33 -16.83
C LEU A 153 -20.51 -12.43 -18.30
N ASP A 154 -21.46 -13.32 -18.63
CA ASP A 154 -21.98 -13.48 -19.99
C ASP A 154 -22.70 -12.20 -20.45
N GLU A 155 -23.54 -11.61 -19.59
CA GLU A 155 -24.27 -10.36 -19.87
C GLU A 155 -23.35 -9.16 -20.10
N LEU A 156 -22.21 -9.11 -19.41
CA LEU A 156 -21.21 -8.03 -19.54
C LEU A 156 -20.13 -8.33 -20.59
N GLU A 157 -20.21 -9.49 -21.26
CA GLU A 157 -19.22 -9.96 -22.24
C GLU A 157 -17.79 -9.94 -21.67
N LEU A 158 -17.62 -10.48 -20.46
CA LEU A 158 -16.34 -10.51 -19.77
C LEU A 158 -15.67 -11.89 -19.86
N ASP A 159 -14.42 -11.86 -20.31
CA ASP A 159 -13.53 -13.01 -20.27
C ASP A 159 -13.41 -13.56 -18.86
N SER A 160 -13.65 -14.86 -18.68
CA SER A 160 -13.56 -15.50 -17.38
C SER A 160 -12.86 -16.85 -17.38
N HIS A 161 -12.41 -17.28 -16.21
CA HIS A 161 -12.00 -18.64 -15.91
C HIS A 161 -12.55 -19.03 -14.54
N ILE A 162 -13.41 -20.05 -14.51
CA ILE A 162 -14.02 -20.53 -13.28
C ILE A 162 -13.93 -22.05 -13.24
N GLU A 163 -13.23 -22.59 -12.24
CA GLU A 163 -13.06 -24.03 -12.06
C GLU A 163 -13.39 -24.47 -10.62
N PRO A 164 -13.85 -25.72 -10.43
CA PRO A 164 -13.97 -26.28 -9.10
C PRO A 164 -12.59 -26.51 -8.48
N VAL A 165 -12.46 -26.28 -7.18
CA VAL A 165 -11.26 -26.56 -6.39
C VAL A 165 -11.60 -27.62 -5.34
N ALA A 166 -10.85 -28.72 -5.33
CA ALA A 166 -10.97 -29.73 -4.28
C ALA A 166 -10.26 -29.19 -3.03
N ALA A 167 -11.03 -28.93 -1.98
CA ALA A 167 -10.47 -28.53 -0.70
C ALA A 167 -9.85 -29.76 -0.01
N GLU A 168 -8.62 -29.62 0.51
CA GLU A 168 -7.90 -30.67 1.21
C GLU A 168 -8.57 -31.03 2.55
N LEU A 169 -9.22 -30.06 3.18
CA LEU A 169 -9.79 -30.17 4.53
C LEU A 169 -11.31 -29.94 4.53
N GLY A 170 -12.03 -30.78 3.79
CA GLY A 170 -13.50 -30.83 3.80
C GLY A 170 -14.14 -30.02 2.67
N GLU A 171 -15.21 -29.29 2.97
CA GLU A 171 -15.98 -28.52 1.97
C GLU A 171 -15.51 -27.06 1.83
N GLN A 172 -14.61 -26.58 2.70
CA GLN A 172 -14.16 -25.19 2.71
C GLN A 172 -12.77 -25.04 2.08
N VAL A 173 -12.68 -24.15 1.09
CA VAL A 173 -11.39 -23.75 0.51
C VAL A 173 -10.63 -22.84 1.49
N LEU A 174 -9.40 -23.23 1.81
CA LEU A 174 -8.49 -22.53 2.71
C LEU A 174 -7.74 -21.40 1.99
N CYS A 175 -7.13 -20.52 2.79
CA CYS A 175 -6.39 -19.36 2.30
C CYS A 175 -5.29 -19.74 1.29
N PHE A 176 -4.53 -20.80 1.58
CA PHE A 176 -3.42 -21.21 0.73
C PHE A 176 -3.89 -21.76 -0.61
N GLU A 177 -5.00 -22.50 -0.63
CA GLU A 177 -5.60 -23.07 -1.85
C GLU A 177 -6.12 -21.96 -2.77
N LYS A 178 -6.69 -20.90 -2.19
CA LYS A 178 -7.05 -19.67 -2.91
C LYS A 178 -5.83 -18.97 -3.51
N ALA A 179 -4.79 -18.77 -2.70
CA ALA A 179 -3.56 -18.15 -3.17
C ALA A 179 -2.87 -18.99 -4.26
N GLU A 180 -2.92 -20.32 -4.15
CA GLU A 180 -2.42 -21.26 -5.14
C GLU A 180 -3.22 -21.21 -6.44
N PHE A 181 -4.57 -21.22 -6.36
CA PHE A 181 -5.44 -21.02 -7.50
C PHE A 181 -5.08 -19.73 -8.25
N LEU A 182 -4.94 -18.62 -7.53
CA LEU A 182 -4.57 -17.34 -8.12
C LEU A 182 -3.17 -17.36 -8.71
N ALA A 183 -2.19 -18.01 -8.07
CA ALA A 183 -0.85 -18.19 -8.62
C ALA A 183 -0.87 -18.97 -9.93
N ARG A 184 -1.64 -20.06 -10.00
CA ARG A 184 -1.83 -20.86 -11.22
C ARG A 184 -2.47 -20.04 -12.33
N MET A 185 -3.54 -19.30 -12.02
CA MET A 185 -4.20 -18.43 -12.99
C MET A 185 -3.26 -17.31 -13.47
N TRP A 186 -2.48 -16.72 -12.57
CA TRP A 186 -1.53 -15.66 -12.91
C TRP A 186 -0.36 -16.18 -13.75
N GLN A 187 0.00 -17.46 -13.66
CA GLN A 187 0.97 -18.06 -14.58
C GLN A 187 0.35 -18.39 -15.94
N ARG A 188 -0.91 -18.83 -15.95
CA ARG A 188 -1.62 -19.28 -17.15
C ARG A 188 -1.98 -18.13 -18.10
N TYR A 189 -2.41 -17.00 -17.55
CA TYR A 189 -2.96 -15.89 -18.33
C TYR A 189 -1.99 -14.72 -18.47
N SER A 190 -1.97 -14.12 -19.66
CA SER A 190 -1.08 -13.01 -20.01
C SER A 190 -1.65 -11.65 -19.67
N GLU A 191 -2.98 -11.58 -19.52
CA GLU A 191 -3.76 -10.42 -19.14
C GLU A 191 -3.88 -10.29 -17.60
N PRO A 192 -4.14 -9.07 -17.07
CA PRO A 192 -4.39 -8.89 -15.64
C PRO A 192 -5.55 -9.75 -15.14
N LEU A 193 -5.54 -10.09 -13.86
CA LEU A 193 -6.59 -10.89 -13.25
C LEU A 193 -7.43 -10.05 -12.30
N LEU A 194 -8.73 -10.32 -12.26
CA LEU A 194 -9.60 -9.89 -11.17
C LEU A 194 -10.25 -11.13 -10.56
N PHE A 195 -9.84 -11.46 -9.34
CA PHE A 195 -10.53 -12.46 -8.54
C PHE A 195 -11.84 -11.90 -8.01
N VAL A 196 -12.91 -12.69 -8.14
CA VAL A 196 -14.22 -12.41 -7.55
C VAL A 196 -14.75 -13.71 -6.95
N GLU A 197 -15.26 -13.67 -5.73
CA GLU A 197 -15.87 -14.85 -5.10
C GLU A 197 -17.09 -15.39 -5.86
N ALA A 198 -17.28 -16.71 -5.81
CA ALA A 198 -18.29 -17.43 -6.57
C ALA A 198 -19.71 -16.88 -6.43
N GLY A 199 -20.11 -16.56 -5.20
CA GLY A 199 -21.46 -16.07 -4.89
C GLY A 199 -21.74 -14.64 -5.35
N ALA A 200 -20.78 -13.93 -5.94
CA ALA A 200 -20.98 -12.54 -6.34
C ALA A 200 -21.84 -12.40 -7.61
N THR A 201 -22.28 -11.17 -7.87
CA THR A 201 -22.90 -10.75 -9.13
C THR A 201 -22.23 -9.46 -9.59
N LEU A 202 -21.82 -9.41 -10.86
CA LEU A 202 -21.32 -8.17 -11.45
C LEU A 202 -22.50 -7.32 -11.91
N CYS A 203 -22.62 -6.12 -11.38
CA CYS A 203 -23.65 -5.16 -11.78
C CYS A 203 -23.16 -4.25 -12.92
N GLU A 204 -21.84 -4.06 -13.00
CA GLU A 204 -21.15 -3.28 -14.03
C GLU A 204 -19.79 -3.93 -14.33
N ALA A 205 -19.19 -3.59 -15.46
CA ALA A 205 -17.84 -4.08 -15.79
C ALA A 205 -16.80 -3.49 -14.80
N PRO A 206 -16.03 -4.33 -14.07
CA PRO A 206 -15.14 -3.88 -13.00
C PRO A 206 -13.78 -3.37 -13.53
N LEU A 207 -13.80 -2.31 -14.35
CA LEU A 207 -12.66 -1.84 -15.13
C LEU A 207 -11.73 -0.84 -14.41
N LEU A 208 -12.14 -0.33 -13.24
CA LEU A 208 -11.38 0.70 -12.51
C LEU A 208 -9.92 0.32 -12.23
N PRO A 209 -9.58 -0.89 -11.73
CA PRO A 209 -8.19 -1.25 -11.48
C PRO A 209 -7.33 -1.22 -12.75
N SER A 210 -7.88 -1.70 -13.87
CA SER A 210 -7.18 -1.73 -15.16
C SER A 210 -7.03 -0.33 -15.76
N ALA A 211 -8.03 0.54 -15.61
CA ALA A 211 -7.96 1.96 -15.99
C ALA A 211 -6.87 2.72 -15.23
N LEU A 212 -6.59 2.29 -13.99
CA LEU A 212 -5.57 2.86 -13.11
C LEU A 212 -4.17 2.30 -13.39
N GLY A 213 -4.06 1.14 -14.04
CA GLY A 213 -2.77 0.51 -14.35
C GLY A 213 -1.92 0.20 -13.11
N CYS A 214 -2.54 -0.13 -11.97
CA CYS A 214 -1.82 -0.44 -10.73
C CYS A 214 -1.26 -1.87 -10.74
N ASP A 215 -0.37 -2.15 -9.78
CA ASP A 215 0.11 -3.52 -9.54
C ASP A 215 -0.99 -4.37 -8.91
N VAL A 216 -1.69 -3.81 -7.92
CA VAL A 216 -2.67 -4.54 -7.11
C VAL A 216 -3.83 -3.61 -6.76
N ALA A 217 -5.05 -4.14 -6.73
CA ALA A 217 -6.19 -3.41 -6.18
C ALA A 217 -7.12 -4.30 -5.37
N LEU A 218 -7.59 -3.79 -4.24
CA LEU A 218 -8.48 -4.50 -3.32
C LEU A 218 -9.21 -3.54 -2.39
N HIS A 219 -10.29 -3.99 -1.76
CA HIS A 219 -11.02 -3.15 -0.82
C HIS A 219 -10.39 -3.18 0.58
N LYS A 220 -10.24 -1.98 1.18
CA LYS A 220 -9.84 -1.82 2.59
C LYS A 220 -11.09 -1.75 3.47
N TRP A 221 -11.38 -2.85 4.15
CA TRP A 221 -12.47 -2.97 5.13
C TRP A 221 -12.06 -2.41 6.49
N ASN A 222 -13.00 -1.84 7.25
CA ASN A 222 -12.75 -1.21 8.56
C ASN A 222 -11.59 -0.20 8.60
N ARG A 223 -11.19 0.37 7.45
CA ARG A 223 -10.01 1.24 7.27
C ARG A 223 -8.64 0.57 7.51
N TRP A 224 -8.57 -0.75 7.64
CA TRP A 224 -7.28 -1.43 7.84
C TRP A 224 -7.23 -2.86 7.28
N GLU A 225 -8.33 -3.60 7.31
CA GLU A 225 -8.38 -5.01 6.86
C GLU A 225 -8.42 -5.08 5.34
N MET A 226 -7.59 -5.94 4.77
CA MET A 226 -7.63 -6.22 3.35
C MET A 226 -8.70 -7.27 3.07
N SER A 227 -9.67 -6.95 2.20
CA SER A 227 -10.63 -7.95 1.76
C SER A 227 -10.09 -8.74 0.58
N ALA A 228 -10.01 -10.06 0.74
CA ALA A 228 -9.63 -10.98 -0.34
C ALA A 228 -10.82 -11.39 -1.23
N ARG A 229 -12.02 -10.80 -1.06
CA ARG A 229 -13.23 -11.18 -1.83
C ARG A 229 -13.22 -10.65 -3.27
N THR A 230 -12.55 -9.52 -3.45
CA THR A 230 -12.29 -8.87 -4.74
C THR A 230 -10.82 -8.47 -4.76
N LEU A 231 -10.01 -9.12 -5.59
CA LEU A 231 -8.57 -8.88 -5.66
C LEU A 231 -8.11 -8.78 -7.12
N TYR A 232 -7.64 -7.60 -7.50
CA TYR A 232 -7.00 -7.36 -8.79
C TYR A 232 -5.49 -7.58 -8.71
N LEU A 233 -4.95 -8.27 -9.70
CA LEU A 233 -3.52 -8.54 -9.87
C LEU A 233 -3.10 -8.11 -11.28
N GLY A 234 -2.31 -7.04 -11.35
CA GLY A 234 -1.64 -6.60 -12.56
C GLY A 234 -0.60 -7.60 -13.07
N ARG A 235 -0.15 -7.40 -14.31
CA ARG A 235 0.91 -8.19 -14.94
C ARG A 235 2.29 -7.60 -14.65
N THR A 236 2.60 -7.42 -13.38
CA THR A 236 3.86 -6.82 -12.95
C THR A 236 4.64 -7.75 -12.03
N ALA A 237 5.95 -7.57 -11.99
CA ALA A 237 6.81 -8.37 -11.12
C ALA A 237 6.42 -8.21 -9.64
N ARG A 238 5.90 -7.03 -9.25
CA ARG A 238 5.49 -6.72 -7.88
C ARG A 238 4.16 -7.36 -7.50
N ALA A 239 3.18 -7.38 -8.41
CA ALA A 239 1.96 -8.17 -8.22
C ALA A 239 2.28 -9.67 -8.04
N GLY A 240 3.18 -10.20 -8.87
CA GLY A 240 3.64 -11.60 -8.75
C GLY A 240 4.40 -11.87 -7.44
N GLN A 241 5.18 -10.90 -6.94
CA GLN A 241 5.86 -11.00 -5.64
C GLN A 241 4.85 -11.04 -4.49
N LEU A 242 3.85 -10.14 -4.49
CA LEU A 242 2.78 -10.15 -3.50
C LEU A 242 2.10 -11.52 -3.43
N LEU A 243 1.74 -12.06 -4.60
CA LEU A 243 1.03 -13.34 -4.69
C LEU A 243 1.87 -14.50 -4.13
N ARG A 244 3.18 -14.53 -4.41
CA ARG A 244 4.10 -15.53 -3.83
C ARG A 244 4.24 -15.38 -2.32
N SER A 245 4.38 -14.16 -1.82
CA SER A 245 4.46 -13.87 -0.38
C SER A 245 3.19 -14.30 0.34
N TRP A 246 2.02 -14.00 -0.25
CA TRP A 246 0.73 -14.39 0.31
C TRP A 246 0.55 -15.91 0.33
N HIS A 247 0.86 -16.59 -0.77
CA HIS A 247 0.83 -18.05 -0.83
C HIS A 247 1.74 -18.69 0.23
N HIS A 248 2.97 -18.19 0.38
CA HIS A 248 3.91 -18.71 1.38
C HIS A 248 3.41 -18.54 2.81
N LEU A 249 2.89 -17.34 3.15
CA LEU A 249 2.32 -17.08 4.47
C LEU A 249 1.08 -17.93 4.74
N ALA A 250 0.19 -18.07 3.75
CA ALA A 250 -1.02 -18.86 3.88
C ALA A 250 -0.73 -20.36 4.07
N ALA A 251 0.26 -20.90 3.36
CA ALA A 251 0.71 -22.27 3.54
C ALA A 251 1.38 -22.49 4.91
N SER A 252 2.08 -21.49 5.44
CA SER A 252 2.78 -21.56 6.73
C SER A 252 1.84 -21.40 7.93
N TYR A 253 0.73 -20.69 7.75
CA TYR A 253 -0.22 -20.33 8.80
C TYR A 253 -1.68 -20.61 8.39
N PRO A 254 -2.05 -21.88 8.11
CA PRO A 254 -3.34 -22.23 7.51
C PRO A 254 -4.56 -21.94 8.41
N SER A 255 -4.35 -21.73 9.71
CA SER A 255 -5.41 -21.37 10.66
C SER A 255 -5.73 -19.87 10.71
N ILE A 256 -4.96 -19.04 10.03
CA ILE A 256 -5.15 -17.59 10.01
C ILE A 256 -5.96 -17.20 8.77
N TRP A 257 -6.85 -16.22 8.91
CA TRP A 257 -7.78 -15.84 7.85
C TRP A 257 -7.12 -15.03 6.72
N ASP A 258 -7.77 -15.06 5.55
CA ASP A 258 -7.28 -14.50 4.30
C ASP A 258 -6.83 -13.06 4.42
N GLY A 259 -7.71 -12.19 4.94
CA GLY A 259 -7.48 -10.75 4.95
C GLY A 259 -6.26 -10.35 5.76
N TYR A 260 -5.95 -11.06 6.84
CA TYR A 260 -4.75 -10.80 7.62
C TYR A 260 -3.48 -11.25 6.91
N LEU A 261 -3.46 -12.47 6.37
CA LEU A 261 -2.28 -12.99 5.67
C LEU A 261 -1.97 -12.19 4.40
N LEU A 262 -3.00 -11.73 3.69
CA LEU A 262 -2.84 -10.84 2.54
C LEU A 262 -2.29 -9.48 2.97
N ASP A 263 -2.74 -8.94 4.10
CA ASP A 263 -2.19 -7.71 4.69
C ASP A 263 -0.70 -7.83 5.04
N GLN A 264 -0.30 -8.95 5.67
CA GLN A 264 1.10 -9.23 5.97
C GLN A 264 1.94 -9.38 4.70
N ALA A 265 1.43 -10.09 3.69
CA ALA A 265 2.09 -10.24 2.40
C ALA A 265 2.28 -8.88 1.69
N TRP A 266 1.28 -8.01 1.79
CA TRP A 266 1.33 -6.65 1.27
C TRP A 266 2.36 -5.80 2.00
N GLY A 267 2.43 -5.88 3.33
CA GLY A 267 3.42 -5.19 4.15
C GLY A 267 4.85 -5.57 3.76
N LEU A 268 5.13 -6.87 3.68
CA LEU A 268 6.44 -7.41 3.25
C LEU A 268 6.81 -6.95 1.85
N THR A 269 5.91 -7.17 0.87
CA THR A 269 6.18 -6.85 -0.53
C THR A 269 6.39 -5.35 -0.74
N SER A 270 5.61 -4.53 -0.06
CA SER A 270 5.72 -3.07 -0.07
C SER A 270 6.99 -2.56 0.64
N SER A 271 7.64 -3.37 1.48
CA SER A 271 8.89 -3.00 2.13
C SER A 271 10.09 -3.19 1.20
N GLU A 272 10.03 -4.20 0.33
CA GLU A 272 11.13 -4.64 -0.53
C GLU A 272 11.16 -3.93 -1.89
N GLY A 273 10.26 -2.97 -2.09
CA GLY A 273 10.24 -2.13 -3.29
C GLY A 273 8.90 -1.46 -3.55
N PRO A 274 8.83 -0.70 -4.66
CA PRO A 274 7.66 0.11 -4.95
C PRO A 274 6.52 -0.80 -5.42
N LEU A 275 5.47 -0.91 -4.61
CA LEU A 275 4.22 -1.58 -4.95
C LEU A 275 3.13 -0.52 -5.12
N ASP A 276 2.56 -0.42 -6.32
CA ASP A 276 1.46 0.49 -6.63
C ASP A 276 0.12 -0.14 -6.29
N THR A 277 -0.43 0.26 -5.15
CA THR A 277 -1.66 -0.29 -4.58
C THR A 277 -2.81 0.68 -4.71
N VAL A 278 -3.96 0.18 -5.18
CA VAL A 278 -5.22 0.93 -5.26
C VAL A 278 -6.24 0.34 -4.28
N TRP A 279 -6.89 1.18 -3.51
CA TRP A 279 -7.93 0.76 -2.56
C TRP A 279 -9.31 0.86 -3.21
N LEU A 280 -9.92 -0.25 -3.61
CA LEU A 280 -11.16 -0.21 -4.36
C LEU A 280 -12.32 0.42 -3.57
N PRO A 281 -13.18 1.23 -4.24
CA PRO A 281 -14.34 1.83 -3.61
C PRO A 281 -15.30 0.78 -3.07
N ARG A 282 -16.21 1.23 -2.19
CA ARG A 282 -17.25 0.38 -1.61
C ARG A 282 -18.08 -0.37 -2.66
N SER A 283 -18.25 0.17 -3.87
CA SER A 283 -18.98 -0.48 -4.95
C SER A 283 -18.37 -1.82 -5.41
N TYR A 284 -17.08 -2.08 -5.17
CA TYR A 284 -16.41 -3.35 -5.50
C TYR A 284 -16.51 -4.39 -4.36
N HIS A 285 -17.12 -4.00 -3.24
CA HIS A 285 -17.28 -4.81 -2.03
C HIS A 285 -18.69 -4.58 -1.42
N ALA A 286 -19.69 -4.28 -2.25
CA ALA A 286 -21.05 -4.10 -1.77
C ALA A 286 -21.64 -5.45 -1.38
N MET A 287 -22.45 -5.47 -0.33
CA MET A 287 -23.08 -6.68 0.20
C MET A 287 -24.57 -6.64 -0.08
N LYS A 288 -25.17 -7.77 -0.44
CA LYS A 288 -26.62 -7.86 -0.60
C LYS A 288 -27.32 -7.43 0.69
N GLY A 289 -28.21 -6.45 0.58
CA GLY A 289 -28.94 -5.87 1.71
C GLY A 289 -28.24 -4.71 2.41
N ASP A 290 -27.03 -4.32 2.00
CA ASP A 290 -26.39 -3.09 2.51
C ASP A 290 -26.82 -1.83 1.72
N LEU A 291 -26.52 -0.65 2.26
CA LEU A 291 -26.83 0.64 1.63
C LEU A 291 -26.08 0.87 0.31
N ALA A 292 -24.95 0.18 0.10
CA ALA A 292 -24.11 0.34 -1.08
C ALA A 292 -24.57 -0.54 -2.25
N ALA A 293 -25.44 -1.52 -2.02
CA ALA A 293 -25.93 -2.46 -3.02
C ALA A 293 -26.53 -1.78 -4.26
N ALA A 294 -27.22 -0.65 -4.08
CA ALA A 294 -27.83 0.10 -5.18
C ALA A 294 -26.81 0.77 -6.14
N ARG A 295 -25.54 0.85 -5.75
CA ARG A 295 -24.43 1.40 -6.54
C ARG A 295 -23.27 0.41 -6.64
N ALA A 296 -23.57 -0.88 -6.52
CA ALA A 296 -22.57 -1.93 -6.62
C ALA A 296 -22.02 -1.98 -8.05
N THR A 297 -20.71 -2.15 -8.17
CA THR A 297 -20.07 -2.70 -9.37
C THR A 297 -20.00 -4.22 -9.20
N ILE A 298 -19.69 -4.69 -7.99
CA ILE A 298 -19.68 -6.09 -7.59
C ILE A 298 -20.53 -6.23 -6.32
N LEU A 299 -21.58 -7.04 -6.41
CA LEU A 299 -22.49 -7.34 -5.32
C LEU A 299 -22.22 -8.74 -4.78
N HIS A 300 -21.78 -8.83 -3.53
CA HIS A 300 -21.54 -10.10 -2.85
C HIS A 300 -22.78 -10.59 -2.12
N SER A 301 -23.14 -11.87 -2.30
CA SER A 301 -24.37 -12.46 -1.73
C SER A 301 -24.19 -13.00 -0.30
N GLU A 302 -22.99 -13.52 0.02
CA GLU A 302 -22.69 -14.07 1.34
C GLU A 302 -22.21 -12.99 2.31
N GLN A 303 -22.61 -13.09 3.57
CA GLN A 303 -22.08 -12.27 4.65
C GLN A 303 -20.58 -12.52 4.83
N THR A 304 -19.83 -11.48 5.16
CA THR A 304 -18.41 -11.62 5.53
C THR A 304 -18.28 -12.47 6.78
N THR A 305 -17.53 -13.56 6.70
CA THR A 305 -17.29 -14.48 7.81
C THR A 305 -15.95 -14.17 8.49
N THR A 306 -15.70 -14.84 9.62
CA THR A 306 -14.44 -14.78 10.38
C THR A 306 -13.25 -15.39 9.62
N THR A 307 -13.53 -16.16 8.57
CA THR A 307 -12.53 -16.76 7.68
C THR A 307 -12.15 -15.83 6.53
N SER A 308 -13.00 -14.84 6.20
CA SER A 308 -12.69 -13.76 5.26
C SER A 308 -12.07 -12.55 5.95
N LEU A 309 -12.64 -12.14 7.09
CA LEU A 309 -12.30 -10.95 7.88
C LEU A 309 -12.18 -11.30 9.36
N GLY A 310 -11.43 -10.53 10.17
CA GLY A 310 -11.14 -10.92 11.54
C GLY A 310 -12.40 -10.99 12.44
N PRO A 311 -12.47 -11.92 13.42
CA PRO A 311 -13.67 -12.12 14.26
C PRO A 311 -13.93 -11.02 15.30
N ASP A 312 -12.98 -10.12 15.55
CA ASP A 312 -13.02 -9.21 16.69
C ASP A 312 -12.52 -7.78 16.35
N PRO A 313 -13.33 -6.72 16.58
CA PRO A 313 -12.86 -5.34 16.55
C PRO A 313 -11.66 -5.06 17.48
N GLY A 314 -11.50 -5.85 18.56
CA GLY A 314 -10.42 -5.81 19.53
C GLY A 314 -9.12 -6.50 19.11
N PHE A 315 -9.18 -7.55 18.27
CA PHE A 315 -7.99 -8.17 17.63
C PHE A 315 -7.20 -7.12 16.86
N ALA A 316 -7.91 -6.20 16.22
CA ALA A 316 -7.33 -5.06 15.56
C ALA A 316 -6.45 -4.25 16.54
N GLY A 317 -6.85 -4.04 17.80
CA GLY A 317 -5.99 -3.36 18.79
C GLY A 317 -4.75 -4.16 19.21
N LEU A 318 -4.81 -5.50 19.19
CA LEU A 318 -3.73 -6.40 19.61
C LEU A 318 -2.66 -6.65 18.53
N VAL A 319 -3.05 -6.56 17.24
CA VAL A 319 -2.19 -6.90 16.09
C VAL A 319 -2.03 -5.73 15.10
N ARG A 320 -2.73 -4.60 15.30
CA ARG A 320 -2.45 -3.36 14.56
C ARG A 320 -1.13 -2.78 15.02
N ALA A 321 -0.12 -3.10 14.24
CA ALA A 321 1.23 -2.66 14.51
C ALA A 321 1.81 -1.87 13.31
N ALA A 322 1.53 -2.12 12.03
CA ALA A 322 2.20 -1.31 10.99
C ALA A 322 1.50 0.04 10.66
N ARG A 323 2.22 1.20 10.68
CA ARG A 323 1.85 2.36 9.84
C ARG A 323 2.40 2.17 8.42
N ARG A 324 1.50 1.95 7.48
CA ARG A 324 1.71 2.02 6.03
C ARG A 324 0.38 2.46 5.42
N ALA A 325 0.37 3.31 4.41
CA ALA A 325 -0.86 3.70 3.70
C ALA A 325 -2.00 4.17 4.64
N GLY A 326 -1.71 5.12 5.53
CA GLY A 326 -2.72 5.70 6.44
C GLY A 326 -3.12 4.85 7.66
N ARG A 327 -2.33 3.83 8.02
CA ARG A 327 -2.50 3.03 9.25
C ARG A 327 -1.81 3.67 10.48
N THR A 328 -2.28 3.35 11.70
CA THR A 328 -1.65 3.71 13.00
C THR A 328 -1.01 2.47 13.67
N GLY A 329 0.20 2.58 14.30
CA GLY A 329 0.90 1.50 15.06
C GLY A 329 2.45 1.41 14.94
N ALA A 330 3.09 0.49 15.71
CA ALA A 330 4.52 0.06 15.67
C ALA A 330 4.87 -1.24 14.85
N ARG A 331 5.97 -1.29 14.07
CA ARG A 331 5.91 -1.72 12.65
C ARG A 331 6.79 -2.89 12.16
N ASP A 332 6.38 -3.46 11.03
CA ASP A 332 7.26 -4.01 9.99
C ASP A 332 8.25 -2.94 9.50
N ALA A 333 9.43 -3.34 9.00
CA ALA A 333 10.39 -2.43 8.38
C ALA A 333 9.67 -1.56 7.33
N PHE A 334 9.78 -0.24 7.41
CA PHE A 334 9.22 0.71 6.44
C PHE A 334 9.82 0.48 5.04
N MET A 335 11.13 0.26 4.98
CA MET A 335 11.80 -0.11 3.75
C MET A 335 12.89 -1.13 4.03
N VAL A 336 13.03 -2.06 3.10
CA VAL A 336 14.05 -3.10 3.08
C VAL A 336 14.85 -2.94 1.80
N MET A 337 16.17 -2.88 1.93
CA MET A 337 17.09 -2.89 0.80
C MET A 337 18.05 -4.06 0.93
N THR A 338 18.44 -4.63 -0.21
CA THR A 338 19.46 -5.67 -0.28
C THR A 338 20.64 -5.17 -1.10
N SER A 339 21.83 -5.69 -0.80
CA SER A 339 23.07 -5.39 -1.51
C SER A 339 23.73 -6.68 -2.00
N GLU A 340 24.75 -6.54 -2.84
CA GLU A 340 25.56 -7.67 -3.32
C GLU A 340 26.70 -8.05 -2.34
N ALA A 341 26.68 -7.54 -1.11
CA ALA A 341 27.68 -7.87 -0.11
C ALA A 341 27.73 -9.39 0.18
N ALA A 342 28.93 -9.94 0.30
CA ALA A 342 29.14 -11.37 0.52
C ALA A 342 28.73 -11.85 1.92
N ASN A 343 28.69 -10.96 2.91
CA ASN A 343 28.34 -11.29 4.28
C ASN A 343 26.82 -11.27 4.47
N GLU A 344 26.24 -12.29 5.10
CA GLU A 344 24.79 -12.34 5.41
C GLU A 344 24.33 -11.36 6.52
N ASN A 345 25.21 -10.46 6.96
CA ASN A 345 24.90 -9.54 8.06
C ASN A 345 23.88 -8.48 7.62
N GLY A 346 22.93 -8.18 8.50
CA GLY A 346 21.97 -7.10 8.32
C GLY A 346 22.19 -5.93 9.28
N VAL A 347 21.68 -4.77 8.88
CA VAL A 347 21.63 -3.54 9.67
C VAL A 347 20.19 -3.03 9.75
N ALA A 348 19.73 -2.74 10.96
CA ALA A 348 18.47 -2.09 11.24
C ALA A 348 18.74 -0.63 11.62
N VAL A 349 18.25 0.29 10.79
CA VAL A 349 18.24 1.72 11.08
C VAL A 349 16.87 2.09 11.66
N ILE A 350 16.87 2.72 12.83
CA ILE A 350 15.65 3.18 13.49
C ILE A 350 15.67 4.71 13.55
N LEU A 351 14.75 5.34 12.82
CA LEU A 351 14.51 6.78 12.89
C LEU A 351 13.51 7.07 14.00
N ARG A 352 13.97 7.66 15.09
CA ARG A 352 13.15 7.93 16.30
C ARG A 352 12.48 9.31 16.28
N ASP A 353 11.47 9.46 17.13
CA ASP A 353 10.80 10.73 17.44
C ASP A 353 10.19 11.43 16.21
N ILE A 354 9.74 10.70 15.19
CA ILE A 354 9.27 11.31 13.92
C ILE A 354 8.03 12.20 14.09
N GLU A 355 7.21 12.01 15.13
CA GLU A 355 6.03 12.84 15.40
C GLU A 355 6.40 14.22 15.94
N ALA A 356 7.53 14.32 16.65
CA ALA A 356 8.02 15.59 17.20
C ALA A 356 8.84 16.41 16.19
N ASN A 357 9.01 15.93 14.97
CA ASN A 357 9.90 16.51 13.97
C ASN A 357 9.16 16.92 12.69
N ASP A 358 9.74 17.90 12.01
CA ASP A 358 9.24 18.42 10.74
C ASP A 358 9.25 17.36 9.63
N ALA A 359 8.23 17.38 8.77
CA ALA A 359 8.09 16.37 7.71
C ALA A 359 9.25 16.39 6.71
N ARG A 360 9.82 17.56 6.42
CA ARG A 360 11.01 17.66 5.56
C ARG A 360 12.26 17.17 6.25
N ALA A 361 12.42 17.42 7.54
CA ALA A 361 13.56 16.90 8.29
C ALA A 361 13.55 15.37 8.32
N VAL A 362 12.36 14.78 8.56
CA VAL A 362 12.15 13.32 8.46
C VAL A 362 12.47 12.84 7.04
N ALA A 363 11.90 13.49 6.02
CA ALA A 363 12.08 13.09 4.63
C ALA A 363 13.57 13.15 4.20
N ALA A 364 14.26 14.26 4.47
CA ALA A 364 15.67 14.43 4.15
C ALA A 364 16.56 13.37 4.83
N THR A 365 16.21 12.97 6.06
CA THR A 365 16.96 11.92 6.78
C THR A 365 16.75 10.55 6.15
N VAL A 366 15.51 10.23 5.76
CA VAL A 366 15.19 9.01 5.01
C VAL A 366 15.94 8.99 3.67
N GLU A 367 15.95 10.09 2.91
CA GLU A 367 16.73 10.17 1.66
C GLU A 367 18.23 9.98 1.91
N ALA A 368 18.77 10.62 2.94
CA ALA A 368 20.20 10.57 3.25
C ALA A 368 20.65 9.17 3.65
N VAL A 369 19.91 8.49 4.53
CA VAL A 369 20.31 7.15 5.00
C VAL A 369 20.15 6.07 3.95
N THR A 370 19.10 6.16 3.14
CA THR A 370 18.85 5.21 2.05
C THR A 370 19.82 5.43 0.90
N GLY A 371 20.16 6.70 0.62
CA GLY A 371 21.20 7.08 -0.32
C GLY A 371 22.60 6.63 0.14
N ALA A 372 22.91 6.75 1.42
CA ALA A 372 24.17 6.26 1.97
C ALA A 372 24.29 4.74 1.81
N PHE A 373 23.22 3.98 2.11
CA PHE A 373 23.25 2.52 1.97
C PHE A 373 23.42 2.08 0.51
N ALA A 374 22.74 2.77 -0.42
CA ALA A 374 22.86 2.52 -1.84
C ALA A 374 24.26 2.84 -2.39
N ALA A 375 24.94 3.84 -1.81
CA ALA A 375 26.27 4.25 -2.25
C ALA A 375 27.38 3.38 -1.66
N ASP A 376 27.29 3.07 -0.37
CA ASP A 376 28.21 2.21 0.36
C ASP A 376 27.47 1.47 1.48
N CYS A 377 27.19 0.19 1.24
CA CYS A 377 26.47 -0.64 2.20
C CYS A 377 27.31 -1.08 3.40
N GLY A 378 28.60 -0.73 3.48
CA GLY A 378 29.48 -1.09 4.60
C GLY A 378 29.67 -2.60 4.80
N GLY A 379 29.40 -3.40 3.78
CA GLY A 379 29.45 -4.87 3.85
C GLY A 379 28.20 -5.54 4.44
N TYR A 380 27.13 -4.78 4.73
CA TYR A 380 25.83 -5.36 5.11
C TYR A 380 25.06 -5.78 3.85
N LYS A 381 24.57 -7.02 3.84
CA LYS A 381 23.73 -7.55 2.74
C LYS A 381 22.29 -7.09 2.81
N ARG A 382 21.81 -6.74 4.01
CA ARG A 382 20.43 -6.31 4.23
C ARG A 382 20.36 -5.05 5.08
N PHE A 383 19.53 -4.12 4.66
CA PHE A 383 19.18 -2.91 5.38
C PHE A 383 17.68 -2.88 5.63
N GLU A 384 17.30 -2.57 6.86
CA GLU A 384 15.91 -2.34 7.25
C GLU A 384 15.79 -0.98 7.91
N LEU A 385 14.88 -0.15 7.41
CA LEU A 385 14.54 1.14 7.98
C LEU A 385 13.22 1.05 8.72
N SER A 386 13.19 1.46 9.99
CA SER A 386 11.97 1.59 10.78
C SER A 386 11.77 3.05 11.18
N LEU A 387 10.53 3.54 11.06
CA LEU A 387 10.17 4.90 11.47
C LEU A 387 9.31 4.83 12.73
N CYS A 388 9.84 5.34 13.84
CA CYS A 388 9.26 5.25 15.17
C CYS A 388 8.75 6.62 15.62
N ALA A 389 7.44 6.75 15.75
CA ALA A 389 6.79 8.00 16.15
C ALA A 389 6.90 8.23 17.65
N LEU A 390 6.66 7.17 18.43
CA LEU A 390 6.68 7.19 19.88
C LEU A 390 7.82 6.34 20.44
N LYS A 391 8.11 6.51 21.74
CA LYS A 391 9.14 5.72 22.44
C LYS A 391 8.81 4.23 22.48
N ASP A 392 7.55 3.86 22.58
CA ASP A 392 7.13 2.45 22.59
C ASP A 392 7.44 1.78 21.24
N ASP A 393 7.30 2.53 20.13
CA ASP A 393 7.67 2.06 18.79
C ASP A 393 9.17 1.73 18.69
N LEU A 394 10.03 2.50 19.39
CA LEU A 394 11.47 2.32 19.40
C LEU A 394 11.87 1.00 20.07
N GLY A 395 11.29 0.70 21.25
CA GLY A 395 11.57 -0.53 21.97
C GLY A 395 11.18 -1.79 21.18
N ALA A 396 10.03 -1.75 20.51
CA ALA A 396 9.58 -2.85 19.65
C ALA A 396 10.51 -3.05 18.44
N ALA A 397 10.91 -1.97 17.77
CA ALA A 397 11.82 -2.04 16.63
C ALA A 397 13.22 -2.56 17.02
N GLN A 398 13.73 -2.15 18.18
CA GLN A 398 14.99 -2.67 18.73
C GLN A 398 14.88 -4.17 19.03
N ALA A 399 13.79 -4.61 19.67
CA ALA A 399 13.58 -6.02 19.99
C ALA A 399 13.51 -6.90 18.72
N ALA A 400 12.77 -6.45 17.70
CA ALA A 400 12.70 -7.14 16.40
C ALA A 400 14.07 -7.22 15.72
N ALA A 401 14.83 -6.12 15.69
CA ALA A 401 16.18 -6.10 15.11
C ALA A 401 17.17 -6.99 15.88
N GLN A 402 17.07 -7.05 17.21
CA GLN A 402 17.87 -7.96 18.04
C GLN A 402 17.54 -9.43 17.75
N GLN A 403 16.25 -9.76 17.61
CA GLN A 403 15.82 -11.11 17.24
C GLN A 403 16.35 -11.52 15.86
N ALA A 404 16.37 -10.58 14.90
CA ALA A 404 16.98 -10.77 13.57
C ALA A 404 18.52 -10.73 13.58
N ARG A 405 19.15 -10.48 14.74
CA ARG A 405 20.61 -10.34 14.91
C ARG A 405 21.23 -9.26 14.02
N TYR A 406 20.49 -8.19 13.75
CA TYR A 406 21.00 -7.06 12.99
C TYR A 406 21.81 -6.10 13.86
N ARG A 407 22.75 -5.40 13.23
CA ARG A 407 23.35 -4.20 13.82
C ARG A 407 22.28 -3.12 13.94
N ILE A 408 22.11 -2.54 15.11
CA ILE A 408 21.12 -1.48 15.33
C ILE A 408 21.81 -0.12 15.27
N LEU A 409 21.27 0.78 14.45
CA LEU A 409 21.69 2.18 14.36
C LEU A 409 20.47 3.08 14.60
N GLU A 410 20.53 3.89 15.65
CA GLU A 410 19.49 4.86 15.95
C GLU A 410 19.87 6.24 15.44
N ILE A 411 18.96 6.87 14.70
CA ILE A 411 19.16 8.18 14.10
C ILE A 411 18.01 9.12 14.46
N ALA A 412 18.33 10.40 14.65
CA ALA A 412 17.33 11.45 14.80
C ALA A 412 17.09 12.17 13.46
N PRO A 413 15.86 12.66 13.20
CA PRO A 413 15.62 13.53 12.06
C PRO A 413 16.56 14.74 12.07
N GLY A 414 17.13 15.06 10.90
CA GLY A 414 18.10 16.17 10.72
C GLY A 414 19.55 15.82 11.08
N GLN A 415 19.82 14.62 11.57
CA GLN A 415 21.19 14.15 11.80
C GLN A 415 21.96 14.05 10.47
N SER A 416 23.21 14.51 10.46
CA SER A 416 24.08 14.37 9.28
C SER A 416 24.42 12.90 9.04
N ILE A 417 24.10 12.40 7.85
CA ILE A 417 24.41 11.04 7.42
C ILE A 417 25.43 11.11 6.27
N PRO A 418 26.72 10.84 6.53
CA PRO A 418 27.74 10.85 5.49
C PRO A 418 27.60 9.64 4.55
N ARG A 419 28.25 9.69 3.38
CA ARG A 419 28.13 8.62 2.37
C ARG A 419 28.67 7.28 2.84
N ASP A 420 29.72 7.28 3.65
CA ASP A 420 30.40 6.11 4.24
C ASP A 420 29.79 5.68 5.59
N PHE A 421 28.59 6.17 5.92
CA PHE A 421 27.93 5.95 7.21
C PHE A 421 27.92 4.48 7.63
N PHE A 422 27.61 3.55 6.72
CA PHE A 422 27.55 2.12 7.07
C PHE A 422 28.93 1.49 7.25
N ALA A 423 29.91 1.86 6.43
CA ALA A 423 31.28 1.38 6.56
C ALA A 423 31.90 1.81 7.91
N ALA A 424 31.67 3.07 8.32
CA ALA A 424 32.11 3.59 9.60
C ALA A 424 31.54 2.80 10.80
N HIS A 425 30.34 2.23 10.66
CA HIS A 425 29.68 1.45 11.70
C HIS A 425 29.85 -0.07 11.56
N ALA A 426 30.56 -0.55 10.53
CA ALA A 426 30.86 -1.96 10.32
C ALA A 426 32.07 -2.46 11.16
N HIS A 427 32.97 -1.55 11.55
CA HIS A 427 34.27 -1.86 12.16
C HIS A 427 34.35 -1.71 13.68
N HIS A 428 33.23 -1.67 14.41
CA HIS A 428 33.24 -1.71 15.87
C HIS A 428 32.94 -3.12 16.40
N PRO A 429 33.96 -3.97 16.61
CA PRO A 429 33.81 -5.15 17.45
C PRO A 429 33.71 -4.67 18.90
N ALA A 430 32.70 -5.15 19.62
CA ALA A 430 32.29 -4.74 20.98
C ALA A 430 31.51 -3.42 21.04
N ASP A 431 30.18 -3.54 20.96
CA ASP A 431 29.38 -3.33 22.18
C ASP A 431 27.91 -3.73 21.94
N HIS A 432 27.44 -4.66 22.76
CA HIS A 432 26.02 -4.90 23.04
C HIS A 432 25.44 -3.78 23.92
N ALA A 433 25.78 -2.52 23.63
CA ALA A 433 25.25 -1.36 24.32
C ALA A 433 24.53 -0.48 23.30
N VAL A 434 23.24 -0.25 23.56
CA VAL A 434 22.45 0.80 22.94
C VAL A 434 23.23 2.12 23.08
N MET A 435 23.94 2.54 22.04
CA MET A 435 24.63 3.83 22.02
C MET A 435 23.58 4.90 21.77
N THR A 436 22.98 5.40 22.85
CA THR A 436 22.31 6.69 22.85
C THR A 436 23.38 7.76 22.58
N ALA A 437 23.45 8.26 21.35
CA ALA A 437 24.27 9.41 21.01
C ALA A 437 23.70 10.67 21.68
N ARG A 438 23.99 10.84 22.98
CA ARG A 438 23.98 12.12 23.68
C ARG A 438 25.43 12.56 23.82
N HIS A 439 25.91 13.33 22.87
CA HIS A 439 26.99 14.28 23.14
C HIS A 439 26.41 15.69 23.14
N PRO A 440 26.13 16.25 24.33
CA PRO A 440 26.01 17.69 24.51
C PRO A 440 27.41 18.23 24.77
N PHE A 441 27.94 19.10 23.91
CA PHE A 441 29.14 19.89 24.22
C PHE A 441 29.15 21.15 23.35
N PRO A 442 29.87 22.20 23.78
CA PRO A 442 29.50 23.15 24.82
C PRO A 442 29.04 24.50 24.23
#